data_AF-A0A2L1IPW8-F1
#
_entry.id   AF-A0A2L1IPW8-F1
#
_cell.length_a   1.000
_cell.length_b   1.000
_cell.length_c   1.000
_cell.angle_alpha   90.00
_cell.angle_beta   90.00
_cell.angle_gamma   90.00
#
_symmetry.space_group_name_H-M   'P 1'
#
loop_
_entity.id
_entity.type
_entity.pdbx_description
1 polymer ?
#
loop_
_entity_poly.entity_id
_entity_poly.type
_entity_poly.pdbx_seq_one_letter_code
_entity_poly.pdbx_strand_id
1 'polypeptide(L)'
;MHSFDQLRISNLLLLDFKLDFRYNNPYVITKTFRLNQSCGIINYNFKRTMSTLPKIVPVKFYLNSDKEKELIIKDNKNRAGIYRWTHIESGKSYIGSSKNLSMRLKQYFNYNHISYPKRNLRIYKALLKYGYSSFNFEILEYCDTSVLLKREQYYFDTLNPEYNILKVAGSPLGYRHSEAAKNLIGLSAKGRNVSELTRDLNRKALTGRTLSKDQLDKMSKGNTFSKSILITNSKTGDSLEFRSMTEAGLYLGVSRITIRNYILKGKPIKDYEIKDLSSLKGIDSTNKSFPQQPILLINNQTGDRKELSSIKEAADYLGVSKGSLWYFFKTTNLSDITQKTLKGYTISKITTDIVKSNRNTKNIEITDLITNKVNVYSSFTLAAKAIDTTSSSISGYFKNKRTTPFKKRYILKLI
;
A
#
# COMPACT_ATOMS: atom_id res chain seq x y z
N MET A 1 -75.29 -6.46 -48.27
CA MET A 1 -75.41 -5.12 -47.66
C MET A 1 -74.20 -4.30 -48.07
N HIS A 2 -74.46 -3.32 -48.94
CA HIS A 2 -73.81 -2.01 -49.13
C HIS A 2 -72.31 -1.82 -48.81
N SER A 3 -71.50 -1.11 -49.58
CA SER A 3 -71.68 -0.37 -50.84
C SER A 3 -70.28 -0.02 -51.33
N PHE A 4 -70.12 0.03 -52.64
CA PHE A 4 -69.06 0.76 -53.33
C PHE A 4 -69.09 2.24 -52.91
N ASP A 5 -67.91 2.88 -52.84
CA ASP A 5 -67.69 4.12 -53.58
C ASP A 5 -66.19 4.40 -53.81
N GLN A 6 -65.89 4.65 -55.08
CA GLN A 6 -64.63 5.18 -55.59
C GLN A 6 -64.59 6.68 -55.33
N LEU A 7 -63.40 7.24 -55.10
CA LEU A 7 -63.03 8.51 -55.74
C LEU A 7 -61.51 8.60 -55.93
N ARG A 8 -61.18 8.86 -57.19
CA ARG A 8 -59.86 9.03 -57.80
C ARG A 8 -59.44 10.50 -57.70
N ILE A 9 -58.19 10.78 -58.11
CA ILE A 9 -57.52 12.07 -58.44
C ILE A 9 -56.31 12.26 -57.51
N SER A 10 -55.07 12.51 -57.93
CA SER A 10 -54.25 12.19 -59.10
C SER A 10 -52.90 12.87 -58.85
N ASN A 11 -51.80 12.30 -59.37
CA ASN A 11 -50.55 13.01 -59.74
C ASN A 11 -49.71 13.58 -58.56
N LEU A 12 -48.37 13.61 -58.54
CA LEU A 12 -47.34 13.50 -59.58
C LEU A 12 -45.97 13.25 -58.88
N LEU A 13 -45.06 12.61 -59.61
CA LEU A 13 -43.58 12.70 -59.54
C LEU A 13 -42.78 12.00 -58.41
N LEU A 14 -42.09 10.94 -58.84
CA LEU A 14 -40.73 10.60 -58.42
C LEU A 14 -39.84 11.84 -58.42
N LEU A 15 -39.08 12.03 -57.33
CA LEU A 15 -37.78 12.70 -57.40
C LEU A 15 -36.73 11.85 -56.70
N ASP A 16 -35.85 11.25 -57.50
CA ASP A 16 -34.57 10.69 -57.07
C ASP A 16 -33.76 11.75 -56.33
N PHE A 17 -33.38 11.47 -55.07
CA PHE A 17 -32.33 12.22 -54.40
C PHE A 17 -31.09 11.34 -54.21
N LYS A 18 -30.22 11.38 -55.23
CA LYS A 18 -28.77 11.15 -55.05
C LYS A 18 -28.25 12.21 -54.09
N LEU A 19 -27.76 11.81 -52.92
CA LEU A 19 -26.93 12.65 -52.07
C LEU A 19 -25.46 12.25 -52.26
N ASP A 20 -24.80 12.95 -53.18
CA ASP A 20 -23.35 13.04 -53.25
C ASP A 20 -22.85 13.75 -51.98
N PHE A 21 -22.10 13.03 -51.14
CA PHE A 21 -21.36 13.63 -50.03
C PHE A 21 -20.18 14.43 -50.58
N ARG A 22 -20.38 15.74 -50.80
CA ARG A 22 -19.28 16.69 -50.89
C ARG A 22 -19.03 17.32 -49.53
N TYR A 23 -17.92 16.92 -48.93
CA TYR A 23 -17.35 17.54 -47.75
C TYR A 23 -17.00 19.00 -48.07
N ASN A 24 -17.56 19.94 -47.30
CA ASN A 24 -16.95 21.26 -47.11
C ASN A 24 -17.38 21.84 -45.76
N ASN A 25 -16.40 21.99 -44.88
CA ASN A 25 -16.44 22.71 -43.60
C ASN A 25 -16.07 24.18 -43.89
N PRO A 26 -16.83 25.16 -43.40
CA PRO A 26 -16.24 26.06 -42.41
C PRO A 26 -17.23 26.54 -41.33
N TYR A 27 -16.75 26.54 -40.08
CA TYR A 27 -17.04 27.47 -38.97
C TYR A 27 -18.50 27.93 -38.69
N VAL A 28 -18.92 27.67 -37.44
CA VAL A 28 -20.10 28.20 -36.71
C VAL A 28 -21.44 27.54 -37.08
N ILE A 29 -21.98 26.73 -36.14
CA ILE A 29 -23.42 26.50 -36.05
C ILE A 29 -23.86 26.85 -34.62
N THR A 30 -24.31 28.09 -34.45
CA THR A 30 -25.33 28.42 -33.46
C THR A 30 -26.61 27.69 -33.86
N LYS A 31 -27.07 26.75 -33.02
CA LYS A 31 -28.41 26.18 -33.18
C LYS A 31 -29.36 26.97 -32.30
N THR A 32 -29.97 28.01 -32.85
CA THR A 32 -31.13 28.67 -32.24
C THR A 32 -32.32 27.72 -32.29
N PHE A 33 -32.70 27.16 -31.15
CA PHE A 33 -34.06 26.63 -30.97
C PHE A 33 -34.96 27.81 -30.62
N ARG A 34 -35.89 28.16 -31.52
CA ARG A 34 -37.08 28.92 -31.12
C ARG A 34 -38.12 27.90 -30.65
N LEU A 35 -38.18 27.70 -29.34
CA LEU A 35 -39.42 27.38 -28.67
C LEU A 35 -39.68 28.53 -27.71
N ASN A 36 -40.81 29.21 -27.94
CA ASN A 36 -41.30 30.26 -27.06
C ASN A 36 -41.51 29.66 -25.65
N GLN A 37 -40.72 30.15 -24.69
CA GLN A 37 -41.12 30.62 -23.35
C GLN A 37 -40.00 30.35 -22.32
N SER A 38 -39.38 31.46 -21.89
CA SER A 38 -38.64 31.71 -20.64
C SER A 38 -37.68 30.65 -20.11
N CYS A 39 -36.37 30.86 -20.31
CA CYS A 39 -35.38 30.40 -19.33
C CYS A 39 -34.11 31.28 -19.37
N GLY A 40 -33.65 31.72 -18.20
CA GLY A 40 -32.52 32.64 -18.01
C GLY A 40 -31.18 32.03 -18.41
N ILE A 41 -30.32 32.86 -18.99
CA ILE A 41 -28.97 32.51 -19.41
C ILE A 41 -28.01 32.68 -18.23
N ILE A 42 -27.43 31.60 -17.74
CA ILE A 42 -26.22 31.63 -16.90
C ILE A 42 -25.06 31.17 -17.79
N ASN A 43 -24.18 32.11 -18.17
CA ASN A 43 -22.97 31.84 -18.94
C ASN A 43 -21.87 31.26 -18.05
N TYR A 44 -21.43 30.04 -18.31
CA TYR A 44 -20.15 29.52 -17.81
C TYR A 44 -19.10 29.57 -18.91
N ASN A 45 -18.13 30.49 -18.76
CA ASN A 45 -16.96 30.61 -19.63
C ASN A 45 -15.95 29.49 -19.32
N PHE A 46 -15.89 28.46 -20.16
CA PHE A 46 -14.80 27.47 -20.11
C PHE A 46 -13.67 27.90 -21.04
N LYS A 47 -12.58 28.46 -20.48
CA LYS A 47 -11.33 28.71 -21.20
C LYS A 47 -10.72 27.36 -21.60
N ARG A 48 -10.75 27.03 -22.89
CA ARG A 48 -10.17 25.82 -23.46
C ARG A 48 -8.71 26.06 -23.86
N THR A 49 -7.78 25.49 -23.12
CA THR A 49 -6.39 25.30 -23.56
C THR A 49 -6.35 24.24 -24.67
N MET A 50 -5.80 24.59 -25.83
CA MET A 50 -5.61 23.67 -26.96
C MET A 50 -4.40 22.77 -26.69
N SER A 51 -4.65 21.50 -26.33
CA SER A 51 -3.64 20.45 -26.42
C SER A 51 -3.78 19.72 -27.75
N THR A 52 -2.72 19.72 -28.54
CA THR A 52 -2.59 19.01 -29.82
C THR A 52 -2.42 17.51 -29.56
N LEU A 53 -3.50 16.84 -29.16
CA LEU A 53 -3.55 15.37 -29.15
C LEU A 53 -3.83 14.86 -30.57
N PRO A 54 -3.24 13.73 -30.99
CA PRO A 54 -3.54 13.12 -32.27
C PRO A 54 -5.05 12.81 -32.34
N LYS A 55 -5.70 13.33 -33.39
CA LYS A 55 -7.14 13.17 -33.59
C LYS A 55 -7.43 11.72 -34.00
N ILE A 56 -7.67 10.86 -33.02
CA ILE A 56 -8.07 9.46 -33.26
C ILE A 56 -9.48 9.47 -33.85
N VAL A 57 -9.61 8.99 -35.09
CA VAL A 57 -10.89 8.81 -35.77
C VAL A 57 -11.29 7.33 -35.64
N PRO A 58 -12.42 7.00 -34.99
CA PRO A 58 -12.88 5.63 -34.89
C PRO A 58 -13.38 5.11 -36.24
N VAL A 59 -13.17 3.82 -36.50
CA VAL A 59 -13.68 3.12 -37.69
C VAL A 59 -15.20 2.98 -37.64
N LYS A 60 -15.74 2.73 -36.45
CA LYS A 60 -17.18 2.67 -36.17
C LYS A 60 -17.47 3.42 -34.89
N PHE A 61 -18.58 4.16 -34.87
CA PHE A 61 -19.05 4.93 -33.72
C PHE A 61 -20.53 4.61 -33.49
N TYR A 62 -20.86 4.23 -32.27
CA TYR A 62 -22.23 3.93 -31.82
C TYR A 62 -22.56 4.85 -30.66
N LEU A 63 -23.58 5.70 -30.84
CA LEU A 63 -23.89 6.77 -29.90
C LEU A 63 -24.59 6.24 -28.66
N ASN A 64 -25.47 5.25 -28.83
CA ASN A 64 -26.23 4.66 -27.74
C ASN A 64 -26.09 3.13 -27.77
N SER A 65 -25.22 2.64 -26.89
CA SER A 65 -24.87 1.22 -26.84
C SER A 65 -26.02 0.31 -26.41
N ASP A 66 -27.06 0.86 -25.77
CA ASP A 66 -28.24 0.10 -25.35
C ASP A 66 -29.17 -0.20 -26.53
N LYS A 67 -29.50 0.84 -27.32
CA LYS A 67 -30.38 0.72 -28.50
C LYS A 67 -29.70 0.01 -29.66
N GLU A 68 -28.39 0.18 -29.80
CA GLU A 68 -27.63 -0.32 -30.95
C GLU A 68 -26.96 -1.68 -30.70
N LYS A 69 -27.29 -2.36 -29.59
CA LYS A 69 -26.65 -3.64 -29.18
C LYS A 69 -26.58 -4.68 -30.29
N GLU A 70 -27.70 -4.93 -30.98
CA GLU A 70 -27.77 -5.96 -32.03
C GLU A 70 -26.93 -5.58 -33.25
N LEU A 71 -26.98 -4.30 -33.63
CA LEU A 71 -26.18 -3.74 -34.72
C LEU A 71 -24.68 -3.84 -34.41
N ILE A 72 -24.28 -3.45 -33.20
CA ILE A 72 -22.90 -3.54 -32.70
C ILE A 72 -22.37 -4.98 -32.81
N ILE A 73 -23.17 -5.98 -32.42
CA ILE A 73 -22.76 -7.39 -32.50
C ILE A 73 -22.68 -7.85 -33.96
N LYS A 74 -23.65 -7.47 -34.80
CA LYS A 74 -23.73 -7.87 -36.21
C LYS A 74 -22.58 -7.31 -37.03
N ASP A 75 -22.30 -6.02 -36.90
CA ASP A 75 -21.24 -5.31 -37.62
C ASP A 75 -19.84 -5.90 -37.34
N ASN A 76 -19.65 -6.43 -36.13
CA ASN A 76 -18.34 -6.88 -35.62
C ASN A 76 -18.19 -8.41 -35.61
N LYS A 77 -19.04 -9.14 -36.35
CA LYS A 77 -18.98 -10.60 -36.47
C LYS A 77 -17.66 -11.06 -37.10
N ASN A 78 -16.99 -12.00 -36.44
CA ASN A 78 -15.72 -12.59 -36.88
C ASN A 78 -14.57 -11.60 -37.12
N ARG A 79 -14.63 -10.41 -36.51
CA ARG A 79 -13.56 -9.41 -36.60
C ARG A 79 -12.72 -9.38 -35.32
N ALA A 80 -11.42 -9.16 -35.47
CA ALA A 80 -10.50 -8.84 -34.39
C ALA A 80 -10.20 -7.33 -34.42
N GLY A 81 -9.92 -6.75 -33.26
CA GLY A 81 -9.60 -5.32 -33.20
C GLY A 81 -9.57 -4.73 -31.80
N ILE A 82 -9.39 -3.40 -31.78
CA ILE A 82 -9.35 -2.56 -30.59
C ILE A 82 -10.62 -1.72 -30.53
N TYR A 83 -11.20 -1.65 -29.34
CA TYR A 83 -12.45 -0.94 -29.09
C TYR A 83 -12.35 -0.04 -27.87
N ARG A 84 -13.25 0.94 -27.80
CA ARG A 84 -13.36 1.89 -26.69
C ARG A 84 -14.81 1.99 -26.22
N TRP A 85 -14.99 1.99 -24.90
CA TRP A 85 -16.21 2.43 -24.23
C TRP A 85 -15.95 3.80 -23.63
N THR A 86 -16.83 4.78 -23.82
CA THR A 86 -16.71 6.09 -23.18
C THR A 86 -17.99 6.46 -22.46
N HIS A 87 -17.88 6.82 -21.18
CA HIS A 87 -19.02 7.35 -20.42
C HIS A 87 -19.32 8.77 -20.88
N ILE A 88 -20.53 9.01 -21.37
CA ILE A 88 -20.90 10.25 -22.06
C ILE A 88 -20.69 11.47 -21.17
N GLU A 89 -21.19 11.43 -19.93
CA GLU A 89 -21.15 12.59 -19.02
C GLU A 89 -19.74 12.83 -18.45
N SER A 90 -18.98 11.78 -18.17
CA SER A 90 -17.70 11.91 -17.45
C SER A 90 -16.49 11.96 -18.38
N GLY A 91 -16.67 11.60 -19.65
CA GLY A 91 -15.58 11.45 -20.63
C GLY A 91 -14.64 10.27 -20.36
N LYS A 92 -14.81 9.56 -19.24
CA LYS A 92 -13.92 8.46 -18.85
C LYS A 92 -14.07 7.30 -19.81
N SER A 93 -12.93 6.69 -20.16
CA SER A 93 -12.91 5.64 -21.17
C SER A 93 -12.30 4.33 -20.69
N TYR A 94 -12.69 3.25 -21.36
CA TYR A 94 -12.08 1.92 -21.27
C TYR A 94 -11.66 1.48 -22.66
N ILE A 95 -10.43 0.99 -22.80
CA ILE A 95 -9.92 0.41 -24.04
C ILE A 95 -9.70 -1.07 -23.84
N GLY A 96 -10.07 -1.87 -24.84
CA GLY A 96 -9.80 -3.30 -24.84
C GLY A 96 -9.54 -3.82 -26.24
N SER A 97 -8.92 -4.99 -26.29
CA SER A 97 -8.67 -5.74 -27.53
C SER A 97 -9.44 -7.07 -27.54
N SER A 98 -9.75 -7.60 -28.72
CA SER A 98 -10.28 -8.95 -28.84
C SER A 98 -9.94 -9.60 -30.18
N LYS A 99 -9.69 -10.91 -30.15
CA LYS A 99 -9.62 -11.76 -31.34
C LYS A 99 -10.98 -11.99 -32.01
N ASN A 100 -12.07 -11.85 -31.24
CA ASN A 100 -13.43 -11.96 -31.75
C ASN A 100 -14.31 -10.93 -31.04
N LEU A 101 -14.46 -9.77 -31.68
CA LEU A 101 -15.21 -8.62 -31.17
C LEU A 101 -16.67 -8.98 -30.91
N SER A 102 -17.36 -9.67 -31.82
CA SER A 102 -18.76 -10.06 -31.60
C SER A 102 -18.97 -10.91 -30.35
N MET A 103 -18.07 -11.86 -30.08
CA MET A 103 -18.13 -12.68 -28.88
C MET A 103 -17.87 -11.84 -27.63
N ARG A 104 -16.86 -10.95 -27.68
CA ARG A 104 -16.54 -10.03 -26.59
C ARG A 104 -17.70 -9.08 -26.29
N LEU A 105 -18.39 -8.58 -27.32
CA LEU A 105 -19.53 -7.68 -27.19
C LEU A 105 -20.75 -8.39 -26.58
N LYS A 106 -21.03 -9.62 -27.01
CA LYS A 106 -22.06 -10.47 -26.37
C LYS A 106 -21.81 -10.65 -24.87
N GLN A 107 -20.55 -10.75 -24.45
CA GLN A 107 -20.19 -10.84 -23.04
C GLN A 107 -20.51 -9.55 -22.28
N TYR A 108 -20.21 -8.38 -22.85
CA TYR A 108 -20.55 -7.10 -22.23
C TYR A 108 -22.05 -6.97 -22.02
N PHE A 109 -22.86 -7.33 -23.01
CA PHE A 109 -24.31 -7.21 -22.94
C PHE A 109 -25.03 -8.37 -22.24
N ASN A 110 -24.28 -9.29 -21.63
CA ASN A 110 -24.83 -10.38 -20.84
C ASN A 110 -24.70 -10.04 -19.36
N TYR A 111 -25.84 -9.78 -18.71
CA TYR A 111 -25.89 -9.42 -17.30
C TYR A 111 -25.15 -10.43 -16.42
N ASN A 112 -25.43 -11.74 -16.57
CA ASN A 112 -24.81 -12.81 -15.78
C ASN A 112 -23.29 -12.87 -15.98
N HIS A 113 -22.78 -12.45 -17.14
CA HIS A 113 -21.36 -12.39 -17.39
C HIS A 113 -20.69 -11.24 -16.65
N ILE A 114 -21.25 -10.03 -16.74
CA ILE A 114 -20.65 -8.82 -16.17
C ILE A 114 -20.90 -8.65 -14.67
N SER A 115 -21.97 -9.24 -14.13
CA SER A 115 -22.31 -9.22 -12.70
C SER A 115 -21.59 -10.29 -11.88
N TYR A 116 -20.88 -11.22 -12.54
CA TYR A 116 -20.22 -12.33 -11.86
C TYR A 116 -19.10 -11.85 -10.90
N PRO A 117 -19.12 -12.22 -9.60
CA PRO A 117 -18.21 -11.65 -8.59
C PRO A 117 -16.72 -11.81 -8.89
N LYS A 118 -16.31 -12.89 -9.56
CA LYS A 118 -14.89 -13.11 -9.90
C LYS A 118 -14.40 -12.22 -11.07
N ARG A 119 -15.30 -11.56 -11.81
CA ARG A 119 -14.97 -10.70 -12.97
C ARG A 119 -15.03 -9.23 -12.57
N ASN A 120 -13.99 -8.78 -11.86
CA ASN A 120 -13.95 -7.47 -11.23
C ASN A 120 -13.30 -6.38 -12.12
N LEU A 121 -13.80 -6.20 -13.35
CA LEU A 121 -13.34 -5.13 -14.24
C LEU A 121 -14.06 -3.81 -13.94
N ARG A 122 -13.36 -2.68 -13.93
CA ARG A 122 -13.98 -1.36 -13.66
C ARG A 122 -15.05 -1.00 -14.68
N ILE A 123 -14.84 -1.35 -15.95
CA ILE A 123 -15.84 -1.12 -17.00
C ILE A 123 -17.14 -1.90 -16.75
N TYR A 124 -17.07 -3.15 -16.25
CA TYR A 124 -18.27 -3.92 -15.91
C TYR A 124 -19.06 -3.23 -14.79
N LYS A 125 -18.37 -2.77 -13.74
CA LYS A 125 -18.99 -2.00 -12.66
C LYS A 125 -19.62 -0.70 -13.14
N ALA A 126 -18.96 -0.01 -14.08
CA ALA A 126 -19.46 1.24 -14.62
C ALA A 126 -20.72 1.01 -15.47
N LEU A 127 -20.72 0.00 -16.35
CA LEU A 127 -21.90 -0.38 -17.14
C LEU A 127 -23.08 -0.79 -16.26
N LEU A 128 -22.84 -1.57 -15.20
CA LEU A 128 -23.88 -1.95 -14.24
C LEU A 128 -24.42 -0.76 -13.43
N LYS A 129 -23.56 0.22 -13.11
CA LYS A 129 -23.93 1.37 -12.28
C LYS A 129 -24.70 2.44 -13.06
N TYR A 130 -24.27 2.75 -14.28
CA TYR A 130 -24.78 3.88 -15.06
C TYR A 130 -25.69 3.44 -16.23
N GLY A 131 -25.77 2.14 -16.53
CA GLY A 131 -26.51 1.61 -17.68
C GLY A 131 -25.77 1.82 -19.01
N TYR A 132 -26.14 1.05 -20.04
CA TYR A 132 -25.51 1.10 -21.36
C TYR A 132 -25.83 2.39 -22.14
N SER A 133 -26.99 3.00 -21.88
CA SER A 133 -27.41 4.26 -22.52
C SER A 133 -26.51 5.45 -22.16
N SER A 134 -25.80 5.37 -21.04
CA SER A 134 -24.83 6.37 -20.58
C SER A 134 -23.45 6.22 -21.23
N PHE A 135 -23.29 5.29 -22.18
CA PHE A 135 -22.02 5.01 -22.86
C PHE A 135 -22.16 5.01 -24.39
N ASN A 136 -21.17 5.62 -25.03
CA ASN A 136 -20.89 5.34 -26.43
C ASN A 136 -19.92 4.16 -26.55
N PHE A 137 -19.98 3.51 -27.71
CA PHE A 137 -19.09 2.42 -28.06
C PHE A 137 -18.43 2.69 -29.42
N GLU A 138 -17.13 2.42 -29.51
CA GLU A 138 -16.33 2.73 -30.68
C GLU A 138 -15.42 1.58 -31.03
N ILE A 139 -15.28 1.31 -32.32
CA ILE A 139 -14.18 0.50 -32.84
C ILE A 139 -13.09 1.46 -33.28
N LEU A 140 -11.94 1.40 -32.60
CA LEU A 140 -10.80 2.25 -32.90
C LEU A 140 -10.03 1.71 -34.10
N GLU A 141 -9.89 0.40 -34.21
CA GLU A 141 -9.12 -0.26 -35.26
C GLU A 141 -9.52 -1.74 -35.41
N TYR A 142 -9.63 -2.23 -36.65
CA TYR A 142 -9.62 -3.67 -36.93
C TYR A 142 -8.19 -4.09 -37.27
N CYS A 143 -7.71 -5.15 -36.66
CA CYS A 143 -6.33 -5.60 -36.86
C CYS A 143 -6.17 -7.11 -36.61
N ASP A 144 -5.06 -7.66 -37.08
CA ASP A 144 -4.74 -9.07 -36.92
C ASP A 144 -4.45 -9.45 -35.46
N THR A 145 -4.74 -10.71 -35.13
CA THR A 145 -4.59 -11.22 -33.76
C THR A 145 -3.15 -11.17 -33.23
N SER A 146 -2.16 -11.16 -34.12
CA SER A 146 -0.73 -11.09 -33.80
C SER A 146 -0.30 -9.72 -33.27
N VAL A 147 -1.02 -8.64 -33.63
CA VAL A 147 -0.65 -7.26 -33.28
C VAL A 147 -1.55 -6.64 -32.21
N LEU A 148 -2.60 -7.33 -31.76
CA LEU A 148 -3.59 -6.81 -30.80
C LEU A 148 -2.96 -6.17 -29.56
N LEU A 149 -2.02 -6.85 -28.91
CA LEU A 149 -1.40 -6.32 -27.68
C LEU A 149 -0.57 -5.06 -27.95
N LYS A 150 0.13 -4.98 -29.09
CA LYS A 150 0.91 -3.80 -29.47
C LYS A 150 -0.01 -2.61 -29.74
N ARG A 151 -1.13 -2.83 -30.43
CA ARG A 151 -2.11 -1.78 -30.73
C ARG A 151 -2.88 -1.35 -29.49
N GLU A 152 -3.24 -2.28 -28.60
CA GLU A 152 -3.85 -1.96 -27.31
C GLU A 152 -2.95 -1.04 -26.47
N GLN A 153 -1.64 -1.35 -26.40
CA GLN A 153 -0.68 -0.48 -25.71
C GLN A 153 -0.59 0.91 -26.34
N TYR A 154 -0.53 1.00 -27.68
CA TYR A 154 -0.53 2.28 -28.39
C TYR A 154 -1.72 3.17 -27.98
N TYR A 155 -2.92 2.59 -27.89
CA TYR A 155 -4.10 3.34 -27.47
C TYR A 155 -4.12 3.64 -25.96
N PHE A 156 -3.53 2.80 -25.10
CA PHE A 156 -3.35 3.13 -23.68
C PHE A 156 -2.46 4.36 -23.52
N ASP A 157 -1.34 4.39 -24.24
CA ASP A 157 -0.37 5.49 -24.15
C ASP A 157 -0.93 6.78 -24.74
N THR A 158 -1.74 6.68 -25.81
CA THR A 158 -2.32 7.84 -26.50
C THR A 158 -3.52 8.43 -25.76
N LEU A 159 -4.41 7.59 -25.20
CA LEU A 159 -5.70 8.02 -24.64
C LEU A 159 -5.77 7.97 -23.11
N ASN A 160 -4.85 7.25 -22.45
CA ASN A 160 -4.76 7.10 -20.99
C ASN A 160 -6.12 6.80 -20.30
N PRO A 161 -6.77 5.67 -20.65
CA PRO A 161 -8.13 5.35 -20.20
C PRO A 161 -8.23 5.06 -18.69
N GLU A 162 -9.21 5.66 -18.01
CA GLU A 162 -9.34 5.63 -16.55
C GLU A 162 -9.97 4.35 -15.99
N TYR A 163 -10.77 3.67 -16.81
CA TYR A 163 -11.38 2.39 -16.45
C TYR A 163 -10.38 1.22 -16.61
N ASN A 164 -9.24 1.41 -17.27
CA ASN A 164 -8.18 0.41 -17.32
C ASN A 164 -7.35 0.47 -16.03
N ILE A 165 -7.30 -0.66 -15.30
CA ILE A 165 -6.51 -0.74 -14.04
C ILE A 165 -5.02 -0.86 -14.36
N LEU A 166 -4.70 -1.64 -15.38
CA LEU A 166 -3.34 -1.92 -15.81
C LEU A 166 -2.91 -0.85 -16.82
N LYS A 167 -1.68 -0.34 -16.63
CA LYS A 167 -1.06 0.62 -17.55
C LYS A 167 -0.37 -0.06 -18.74
N VAL A 168 -0.03 -1.34 -18.58
CA VAL A 168 0.57 -2.16 -19.63
C VAL A 168 -0.49 -3.14 -20.14
N ALA A 169 -0.69 -3.20 -21.45
CA ALA A 169 -1.61 -4.11 -22.10
C ALA A 169 -1.22 -5.56 -21.81
N GLY A 170 -2.20 -6.38 -21.45
CA GLY A 170 -2.02 -7.82 -21.19
C GLY A 170 -1.13 -8.20 -19.99
N SER A 171 -0.53 -7.25 -19.27
CA SER A 171 0.45 -7.54 -18.22
C SER A 171 0.19 -6.75 -16.92
N PRO A 172 0.19 -7.41 -15.75
CA PRO A 172 0.17 -6.72 -14.46
C PRO A 172 1.54 -6.13 -14.08
N LEU A 173 2.56 -6.24 -14.94
CA LEU A 173 3.90 -5.74 -14.65
C LEU A 173 3.86 -4.23 -14.36
N GLY A 174 4.43 -3.84 -13.21
CA GLY A 174 4.40 -2.46 -12.72
C GLY A 174 3.15 -2.05 -11.95
N TYR A 175 2.11 -2.89 -11.89
CA TYR A 175 0.97 -2.66 -11.00
C TYR A 175 1.39 -2.85 -9.54
N ARG A 176 1.12 -1.85 -8.70
CA ARG A 176 1.39 -1.90 -7.26
C ARG A 176 0.07 -1.98 -6.50
N HIS A 177 -0.08 -3.01 -5.68
CA HIS A 177 -1.19 -3.11 -4.73
C HIS A 177 -1.18 -1.92 -3.75
N SER A 178 -2.37 -1.49 -3.32
CA SER A 178 -2.51 -0.51 -2.24
C SER A 178 -2.01 -1.09 -0.92
N GLU A 179 -1.60 -0.23 0.03
CA GLU A 179 -1.15 -0.67 1.36
C GLU A 179 -2.23 -1.49 2.09
N ALA A 180 -3.49 -1.09 1.99
CA ALA A 180 -4.61 -1.86 2.53
C ALA A 180 -4.72 -3.27 1.90
N ALA A 181 -4.57 -3.37 0.57
CA ALA A 181 -4.59 -4.67 -0.12
C ALA A 181 -3.40 -5.54 0.26
N LYS A 182 -2.18 -4.97 0.37
CA LYS A 182 -0.99 -5.69 0.84
C LYS A 182 -1.20 -6.26 2.25
N ASN A 183 -1.80 -5.48 3.15
CA ASN A 183 -2.12 -5.92 4.50
C ASN A 183 -3.11 -7.08 4.50
N LEU A 184 -4.18 -7.02 3.72
CA LEU A 184 -5.14 -8.12 3.60
C LEU A 184 -4.50 -9.39 3.03
N ILE A 185 -3.70 -9.25 1.97
CA ILE A 185 -2.95 -10.37 1.39
C ILE A 185 -2.01 -10.97 2.44
N GLY A 186 -1.31 -10.13 3.21
CA GLY A 186 -0.43 -10.54 4.29
C GLY A 186 -1.16 -11.29 5.41
N LEU A 187 -2.33 -10.79 5.83
CA LEU A 187 -3.19 -11.45 6.82
C LEU A 187 -3.65 -12.82 6.31
N SER A 188 -4.13 -12.91 5.07
CA SER A 188 -4.56 -14.17 4.46
C SER A 188 -3.41 -15.14 4.18
N ALA A 189 -2.16 -14.66 4.12
CA ALA A 189 -0.97 -15.48 3.98
C ALA A 189 -0.44 -16.01 5.32
N LYS A 190 -0.76 -15.32 6.41
CA LYS A 190 -0.34 -15.71 7.75
C LYS A 190 -1.00 -17.05 8.13
N GLY A 191 -0.20 -18.05 8.47
CA GLY A 191 -0.68 -19.39 8.85
C GLY A 191 -0.85 -20.38 7.70
N ARG A 192 -0.46 -20.02 6.46
CA ARG A 192 -0.38 -21.02 5.39
C ARG A 192 0.75 -22.00 5.66
N ASN A 193 0.40 -23.26 5.88
CA ASN A 193 1.37 -24.34 5.93
C ASN A 193 1.72 -24.76 4.51
N VAL A 194 3.01 -24.70 4.18
CA VAL A 194 3.53 -25.28 2.93
C VAL A 194 3.48 -26.81 3.07
N SER A 195 3.08 -27.54 2.03
CA SER A 195 3.12 -29.00 2.07
C SER A 195 4.56 -29.51 2.13
N GLU A 196 4.78 -30.70 2.69
CA GLU A 196 6.11 -31.32 2.78
C GLU A 196 6.75 -31.49 1.40
N LEU A 197 5.97 -32.01 0.43
CA LEU A 197 6.38 -32.10 -0.97
C LEU A 197 6.88 -30.76 -1.54
N THR A 198 6.17 -29.66 -1.26
CA THR A 198 6.57 -28.33 -1.73
C THR A 198 7.85 -27.83 -1.04
N ARG A 199 8.03 -28.13 0.25
CA ARG A 199 9.28 -27.81 0.96
C ARG A 199 10.47 -28.56 0.36
N ASP A 200 10.28 -29.82 0.01
CA ASP A 200 11.32 -30.65 -0.57
C ASP A 200 11.71 -30.21 -1.98
N LEU A 201 10.74 -29.85 -2.83
CA LEU A 201 11.02 -29.26 -4.14
C LEU A 201 11.80 -27.95 -4.01
N ASN A 202 11.40 -27.08 -3.09
CA ASN A 202 12.12 -25.83 -2.83
C ASN A 202 13.54 -26.09 -2.30
N ARG A 203 13.72 -27.09 -1.41
CA ARG A 203 15.04 -27.47 -0.90
C ARG A 203 15.93 -27.96 -2.04
N LYS A 204 15.44 -28.89 -2.87
CA LYS A 204 16.15 -29.41 -4.05
C LYS A 204 16.56 -28.29 -5.01
N ALA A 205 15.68 -27.33 -5.27
CA ALA A 205 15.97 -26.19 -6.14
C ALA A 205 17.02 -25.22 -5.57
N LEU A 206 17.20 -25.19 -4.25
CA LEU A 206 18.19 -24.33 -3.58
C LEU A 206 19.54 -25.03 -3.37
N THR A 207 19.54 -26.36 -3.26
CA THR A 207 20.77 -27.15 -3.13
C THR A 207 21.67 -26.94 -4.35
N GLY A 208 22.96 -26.64 -4.12
CA GLY A 208 23.95 -26.43 -5.19
C GLY A 208 23.97 -25.01 -5.76
N ARG A 209 23.08 -24.11 -5.32
CA ARG A 209 23.14 -22.70 -5.73
C ARG A 209 24.34 -22.01 -5.06
N THR A 210 25.31 -21.59 -5.86
CA THR A 210 26.39 -20.70 -5.42
C THR A 210 25.99 -19.25 -5.64
N LEU A 211 26.30 -18.39 -4.67
CA LEU A 211 26.11 -16.95 -4.79
C LEU A 211 27.27 -16.34 -5.58
N SER A 212 27.00 -15.30 -6.37
CA SER A 212 28.08 -14.59 -7.07
C SER A 212 28.96 -13.81 -6.09
N LYS A 213 30.20 -13.50 -6.49
CA LYS A 213 31.13 -12.69 -5.68
C LYS A 213 30.50 -11.33 -5.28
N ASP A 214 29.82 -10.67 -6.21
CA ASP A 214 29.13 -9.40 -5.94
C ASP A 214 28.00 -9.52 -4.92
N GLN A 215 27.25 -10.62 -4.96
CA GLN A 215 26.17 -10.89 -3.99
C GLN A 215 26.76 -11.11 -2.60
N LEU A 216 27.84 -11.88 -2.49
CA LEU A 216 28.55 -12.11 -1.24
C LEU A 216 29.12 -10.82 -0.65
N ASP A 217 29.68 -9.93 -1.49
CA ASP A 217 30.20 -8.64 -1.02
C ASP A 217 29.10 -7.70 -0.52
N LYS A 218 27.95 -7.63 -1.22
CA LYS A 218 26.78 -6.87 -0.75
C LYS A 218 26.25 -7.40 0.59
N MET A 219 26.17 -8.72 0.74
CA MET A 219 25.78 -9.35 2.00
C MET A 219 26.80 -9.06 3.12
N SER A 220 28.09 -9.08 2.79
CA SER A 220 29.17 -8.76 3.74
C SER A 220 29.12 -7.31 4.21
N LYS A 221 28.92 -6.36 3.29
CA LYS A 221 28.81 -4.91 3.61
C LYS A 221 27.57 -4.59 4.44
N GLY A 222 26.47 -5.33 4.25
CA GLY A 222 25.24 -5.17 5.02
C GLY A 222 25.23 -5.88 6.39
N ASN A 223 26.28 -6.62 6.75
CA ASN A 223 26.34 -7.36 8.00
C ASN A 223 26.69 -6.45 9.18
N THR A 224 25.68 -6.07 9.96
CA THR A 224 25.82 -5.21 11.15
C THR A 224 26.58 -5.84 12.31
N PHE A 225 26.84 -7.16 12.25
CA PHE A 225 27.61 -7.88 13.28
C PHE A 225 29.12 -7.92 12.97
N SER A 226 29.54 -7.45 11.79
CA SER A 226 30.97 -7.35 11.49
C SER A 226 31.60 -6.21 12.29
N LYS A 227 32.76 -6.49 12.88
CA LYS A 227 33.54 -5.50 13.64
C LYS A 227 34.80 -5.15 12.88
N SER A 228 35.08 -3.85 12.73
CA SER A 228 36.34 -3.41 12.14
C SER A 228 37.51 -3.63 13.09
N ILE A 229 38.64 -4.03 12.51
CA ILE A 229 39.86 -4.40 13.22
C ILE A 229 40.98 -3.51 12.73
N LEU A 230 41.71 -2.89 13.65
CA LEU A 230 42.95 -2.18 13.37
C LEU A 230 44.12 -3.11 13.61
N ILE A 231 45.05 -3.14 12.66
CA ILE A 231 46.32 -3.84 12.78
C ILE A 231 47.43 -2.80 12.68
N THR A 232 48.29 -2.72 13.69
CA THR A 232 49.41 -1.76 13.76
C THR A 232 50.72 -2.53 13.77
N ASN A 233 51.63 -2.19 12.86
CA ASN A 233 52.97 -2.79 12.80
C ASN A 233 53.85 -2.21 13.91
N SER A 234 54.41 -3.08 14.76
CA SER A 234 55.25 -2.69 15.89
C SER A 234 56.63 -2.15 15.48
N LYS A 235 57.09 -2.41 14.25
CA LYS A 235 58.41 -1.98 13.74
C LYS A 235 58.33 -0.67 12.95
N THR A 236 57.29 -0.49 12.13
CA THR A 236 57.14 0.67 11.25
C THR A 236 56.14 1.71 11.78
N GLY A 237 55.27 1.33 12.72
CA GLY A 237 54.20 2.19 13.23
C GLY A 237 52.97 2.26 12.31
N ASP A 238 53.03 1.67 11.13
CA ASP A 238 51.93 1.73 10.15
C ASP A 238 50.68 1.01 10.66
N SER A 239 49.51 1.61 10.44
CA SER A 239 48.23 1.06 10.87
C SER A 239 47.27 0.86 9.70
N LEU A 240 46.67 -0.32 9.62
CA LEU A 240 45.71 -0.72 8.58
C LEU A 240 44.38 -1.11 9.22
N GLU A 241 43.29 -0.56 8.68
CA GLU A 241 41.93 -0.90 9.09
C GLU A 241 41.31 -1.95 8.15
N PHE A 242 40.70 -2.97 8.74
CA PHE A 242 39.98 -4.03 8.05
C PHE A 242 38.52 -4.05 8.50
N ARG A 243 37.60 -4.41 7.60
CA ARG A 243 36.15 -4.41 7.90
C ARG A 243 35.71 -5.56 8.80
N SER A 244 36.54 -6.59 8.92
CA SER A 244 36.24 -7.81 9.67
C SER A 244 37.49 -8.54 10.15
N MET A 245 37.36 -9.35 11.20
CA MET A 245 38.40 -10.29 11.64
C MET A 245 38.80 -11.31 10.55
N THR A 246 37.89 -11.64 9.63
CA THR A 246 38.19 -12.57 8.53
C THR A 246 39.12 -11.93 7.52
N GLU A 247 38.87 -10.67 7.17
CA GLU A 247 39.71 -9.91 6.25
C GLU A 247 41.09 -9.63 6.85
N ALA A 248 41.13 -9.23 8.13
CA ALA A 248 42.35 -9.12 8.92
C ALA A 248 43.12 -10.45 8.98
N GLY A 249 42.42 -11.57 9.18
CA GLY A 249 43.01 -12.90 9.21
C GLY A 249 43.64 -13.30 7.87
N LEU A 250 42.95 -13.02 6.76
CA LEU A 250 43.48 -13.26 5.41
C LEU A 250 44.77 -12.46 5.16
N TYR A 251 44.81 -11.19 5.55
CA TYR A 251 46.00 -10.35 5.43
C TYR A 251 47.19 -10.90 6.23
N LEU A 252 46.97 -11.36 7.46
CA LEU A 252 48.02 -11.90 8.33
C LEU A 252 48.37 -13.38 8.05
N GLY A 253 47.60 -14.06 7.19
CA GLY A 253 47.72 -15.49 6.93
C GLY A 253 47.29 -16.36 8.10
N VAL A 254 46.35 -15.90 8.94
CA VAL A 254 45.85 -16.62 10.12
C VAL A 254 44.32 -16.73 10.11
N SER A 255 43.78 -17.68 10.87
CA SER A 255 42.33 -17.84 10.98
C SER A 255 41.68 -16.66 11.73
N ARG A 256 40.41 -16.35 11.41
CA ARG A 256 39.61 -15.38 12.18
C ARG A 256 39.51 -15.70 13.68
N ILE A 257 39.61 -16.99 14.03
CA ILE A 257 39.55 -17.47 15.43
C ILE A 257 40.84 -17.06 16.15
N THR A 258 41.98 -17.18 15.46
CA THR A 258 43.28 -16.70 15.94
C THR A 258 43.21 -15.20 16.23
N ILE A 259 42.75 -14.39 15.28
CA ILE A 259 42.57 -12.93 15.47
C ILE A 259 41.73 -12.63 16.73
N ARG A 260 40.57 -13.27 16.86
CA ARG A 260 39.69 -13.12 18.02
C ARG A 260 40.41 -13.44 19.34
N ASN A 261 41.11 -14.57 19.39
CA ASN A 261 41.79 -15.02 20.59
C ASN A 261 42.93 -14.08 21.00
N TYR A 262 43.65 -13.51 20.05
CA TYR A 262 44.75 -12.59 20.32
C TYR A 262 44.25 -11.21 20.78
N ILE A 263 43.15 -10.71 20.19
CA ILE A 263 42.46 -9.51 20.70
C ILE A 263 42.05 -9.72 22.16
N LEU A 264 41.43 -10.86 22.49
CA LEU A 264 41.02 -11.16 23.86
C LEU A 264 42.18 -11.30 24.84
N LYS A 265 43.33 -11.81 24.37
CA LYS A 265 44.54 -12.00 25.19
C LYS A 265 45.44 -10.75 25.25
N GLY A 266 45.15 -9.72 24.45
CA GLY A 266 45.99 -8.52 24.33
C GLY A 266 47.41 -8.82 23.83
N LYS A 267 47.62 -9.90 23.07
CA LYS A 267 48.94 -10.30 22.57
C LYS A 267 49.12 -9.89 21.10
N PRO A 268 50.33 -9.49 20.68
CA PRO A 268 50.61 -9.25 19.27
C PRO A 268 50.63 -10.58 18.49
N ILE A 269 50.23 -10.54 17.22
CA ILE A 269 50.44 -11.63 16.26
C ILE A 269 51.65 -11.26 15.42
N LYS A 270 52.75 -12.02 15.55
CA LYS A 270 54.04 -11.68 14.93
C LYS A 270 54.47 -10.27 15.40
N ASP A 271 54.81 -9.37 14.47
CA ASP A 271 55.16 -7.97 14.72
C ASP A 271 53.94 -7.02 14.64
N TYR A 272 52.71 -7.53 14.78
CA TYR A 272 51.49 -6.73 14.63
C TYR A 272 50.65 -6.71 15.89
N GLU A 273 50.34 -5.52 16.38
CA GLU A 273 49.33 -5.28 17.41
C GLU A 273 47.94 -5.22 16.78
N ILE A 274 46.94 -5.85 17.41
CA ILE A 274 45.58 -5.96 16.85
C ILE A 274 44.58 -5.42 17.85
N LYS A 275 43.78 -4.43 17.43
CA LYS A 275 42.75 -3.79 18.26
C LYS A 275 41.40 -3.82 17.57
N ASP A 276 40.35 -4.10 18.35
CA ASP A 276 38.97 -3.96 17.90
C ASP A 276 38.61 -2.46 17.95
N LEU A 277 38.20 -1.90 16.80
CA LEU A 277 37.90 -0.46 16.70
C LEU A 277 36.60 -0.10 17.45
N SER A 278 35.72 -1.09 17.68
CA SER A 278 34.51 -0.91 18.49
C SER A 278 34.82 -0.71 19.98
N SER A 279 35.99 -1.15 20.46
CA SER A 279 36.47 -0.90 21.83
C SER A 279 37.19 0.44 22.01
N LEU A 280 37.65 1.07 20.94
CA LEU A 280 38.35 2.37 20.98
C LEU A 280 37.37 3.56 20.97
N LYS A 281 36.16 3.38 20.41
CA LYS A 281 35.07 4.34 20.49
C LYS A 281 34.29 4.10 21.78
N GLY A 282 34.73 4.79 22.84
CA GLY A 282 34.24 4.68 24.23
C GLY A 282 32.82 4.14 24.42
N ILE A 283 32.75 2.99 25.09
CA ILE A 283 31.72 2.76 26.09
C ILE A 283 32.43 2.94 27.41
N ASP A 284 32.23 4.10 28.04
CA ASP A 284 32.31 4.22 29.49
C ASP A 284 31.56 3.04 30.07
N SER A 285 32.29 2.16 30.76
CA SER A 285 31.74 1.10 31.58
C SER A 285 31.10 1.71 32.83
N THR A 286 30.10 2.56 32.66
CA THR A 286 29.03 2.63 33.64
C THR A 286 28.18 1.39 33.38
N ASN A 287 28.19 0.45 34.32
CA ASN A 287 27.17 -0.59 34.38
C ASN A 287 25.80 0.10 34.33
N LYS A 288 25.20 0.20 33.13
CA LYS A 288 23.81 0.65 32.97
C LYS A 288 22.93 -0.44 33.59
N SER A 289 22.81 -0.39 34.91
CA SER A 289 21.71 -1.00 35.64
C SER A 289 20.45 -0.37 35.05
N PHE A 290 19.72 -1.14 34.25
CA PHE A 290 18.42 -0.70 33.78
C PHE A 290 17.53 -0.58 35.03
N PRO A 291 16.79 0.52 35.21
CA PRO A 291 15.90 0.67 36.35
C PRO A 291 14.93 -0.51 36.35
N GLN A 292 14.99 -1.34 37.40
CA GLN A 292 14.12 -2.49 37.55
C GLN A 292 12.75 -2.03 38.02
N GLN A 293 11.70 -2.71 37.56
CA GLN A 293 10.34 -2.33 37.92
C GLN A 293 10.06 -2.67 39.40
N PRO A 294 9.68 -1.69 40.23
CA PRO A 294 9.38 -1.93 41.64
C PRO A 294 8.05 -2.69 41.82
N ILE A 295 7.99 -3.49 42.88
CA ILE A 295 6.88 -4.40 43.21
C ILE A 295 6.38 -4.08 44.61
N LEU A 296 5.05 -3.96 44.76
CA LEU A 296 4.38 -3.81 46.04
C LEU A 296 3.79 -5.16 46.46
N LEU A 297 4.08 -5.56 47.68
CA LEU A 297 3.48 -6.69 48.37
C LEU A 297 2.59 -6.18 49.49
N ILE A 298 1.35 -6.65 49.54
CA ILE A 298 0.41 -6.36 50.64
C ILE A 298 0.07 -7.69 51.31
N ASN A 299 0.35 -7.80 52.60
CA ASN A 299 -0.02 -8.97 53.38
C ASN A 299 -1.55 -8.98 53.57
N ASN A 300 -2.23 -10.07 53.22
CA ASN A 300 -3.69 -10.12 53.27
C ASN A 300 -4.25 -10.31 54.69
N GLN A 301 -3.42 -10.74 55.65
CA GLN A 301 -3.83 -10.95 57.05
C GLN A 301 -3.57 -9.71 57.91
N THR A 302 -2.42 -9.07 57.73
CA THR A 302 -2.00 -7.92 58.56
C THR A 302 -2.22 -6.57 57.87
N GLY A 303 -2.37 -6.55 56.54
CA GLY A 303 -2.46 -5.32 55.75
C GLY A 303 -1.10 -4.64 55.49
N ASP A 304 -0.01 -5.22 55.99
CA ASP A 304 1.34 -4.64 55.87
C ASP A 304 1.78 -4.50 54.42
N ARG A 305 2.38 -3.35 54.12
CA ARG A 305 2.83 -2.97 52.77
C ARG A 305 4.35 -3.04 52.72
N LYS A 306 4.87 -3.72 51.70
CA LYS A 306 6.32 -3.79 51.44
C LYS A 306 6.63 -3.51 49.99
N GLU A 307 7.43 -2.48 49.76
CA GLU A 307 7.92 -2.09 48.43
C GLU A 307 9.30 -2.68 48.20
N LEU A 308 9.48 -3.33 47.05
CA LEU A 308 10.71 -3.99 46.67
C LEU A 308 11.17 -3.47 45.31
N SER A 309 12.47 -3.29 45.15
CA SER A 309 13.07 -2.61 44.00
C SER A 309 12.99 -3.43 42.70
N SER A 310 12.75 -4.75 42.80
CA SER A 310 12.70 -5.63 41.65
C SER A 310 11.84 -6.88 41.83
N ILE A 311 11.47 -7.48 40.70
CA ILE A 311 10.83 -8.82 40.67
C ILE A 311 11.72 -9.89 41.31
N LYS A 312 13.05 -9.76 41.19
CA LYS A 312 13.97 -10.74 41.80
C LYS A 312 13.88 -10.66 43.32
N GLU A 313 14.01 -9.46 43.87
CA GLU A 313 13.92 -9.21 45.30
C GLU A 313 12.56 -9.63 45.88
N ALA A 314 11.47 -9.39 45.13
CA ALA A 314 10.15 -9.87 45.50
C ALA A 314 10.01 -11.40 45.49
N ALA A 315 10.64 -12.07 44.52
CA ALA A 315 10.64 -13.53 44.46
C ALA A 315 11.42 -14.13 45.64
N ASP A 316 12.58 -13.55 45.96
CA ASP A 316 13.43 -13.95 47.08
C ASP A 316 12.70 -13.75 48.41
N TYR A 317 12.03 -12.61 48.62
CA TYR A 317 11.24 -12.33 49.83
C TYR A 317 10.07 -13.32 50.02
N LEU A 318 9.43 -13.75 48.93
CA LEU A 318 8.31 -14.69 48.96
C LEU A 318 8.76 -16.16 48.99
N GLY A 319 10.07 -16.43 48.88
CA GLY A 319 10.61 -17.79 48.80
C GLY A 319 10.14 -18.56 47.55
N VAL A 320 9.95 -17.86 46.42
CA VAL A 320 9.51 -18.45 45.15
C VAL A 320 10.53 -18.19 44.04
N SER A 321 10.48 -19.00 42.98
CA SER A 321 11.33 -18.71 41.81
C SER A 321 10.87 -17.44 41.09
N LYS A 322 11.83 -16.70 40.52
CA LYS A 322 11.55 -15.54 39.65
C LYS A 322 10.58 -15.90 38.50
N GLY A 323 10.69 -17.12 37.96
CA GLY A 323 9.81 -17.63 36.91
C GLY A 323 8.37 -17.82 37.39
N SER A 324 8.18 -18.32 38.61
CA SER A 324 6.86 -18.49 39.24
C SER A 324 6.18 -17.14 39.45
N LEU A 325 6.91 -16.15 39.99
CA LEU A 325 6.37 -14.80 40.18
C LEU A 325 6.07 -14.11 38.82
N TRP A 326 6.88 -14.36 37.80
CA TRP A 326 6.61 -13.87 36.44
C TRP A 326 5.34 -14.50 35.83
N TYR A 327 5.16 -15.81 36.00
CA TYR A 327 3.97 -16.53 35.53
C TYR A 327 2.70 -16.05 36.23
N PHE A 328 2.79 -15.74 37.53
CA PHE A 328 1.71 -15.11 38.29
C PHE A 328 1.26 -13.79 37.65
N PHE A 329 2.18 -12.88 37.30
CA PHE A 329 1.83 -11.63 36.60
C PHE A 329 1.26 -11.83 35.18
N LYS A 330 1.65 -12.91 34.51
CA LYS A 330 1.17 -13.21 33.14
C LYS A 330 -0.27 -13.71 33.17
N THR A 331 -0.63 -14.52 34.16
CA THR A 331 -1.94 -15.16 34.27
C THR A 331 -2.98 -14.28 34.96
N THR A 332 -2.58 -13.33 35.79
CA THR A 332 -3.49 -12.36 36.44
C THR A 332 -4.00 -11.25 35.51
N ASN A 333 -3.45 -11.10 34.30
CA ASN A 333 -3.96 -10.15 33.28
C ASN A 333 -5.19 -10.69 32.51
N LEU A 334 -5.65 -11.91 32.78
CA LEU A 334 -6.77 -12.55 32.10
C LEU A 334 -8.00 -12.59 33.02
N SER A 335 -8.83 -11.54 32.90
CA SER A 335 -10.28 -11.53 33.16
C SER A 335 -10.85 -12.55 34.17
N ASP A 336 -10.50 -12.44 35.46
CA ASP A 336 -11.28 -13.06 36.54
C ASP A 336 -11.20 -12.20 37.81
N ILE A 337 -12.36 -11.97 38.43
CA ILE A 337 -12.63 -11.06 39.57
C ILE A 337 -12.11 -11.61 40.91
N THR A 338 -11.36 -12.70 40.91
CA THR A 338 -10.70 -13.19 42.13
C THR A 338 -9.34 -12.50 42.26
N GLN A 339 -9.16 -11.71 43.33
CA GLN A 339 -7.84 -11.21 43.72
C GLN A 339 -6.93 -12.42 44.01
N LYS A 340 -6.23 -12.92 43.00
CA LYS A 340 -5.31 -14.03 43.15
C LYS A 340 -4.17 -13.57 44.05
N THR A 341 -3.92 -14.35 45.09
CA THR A 341 -2.88 -14.09 46.08
C THR A 341 -1.74 -15.07 45.83
N LEU A 342 -0.52 -14.69 46.16
CA LEU A 342 0.63 -15.60 46.12
C LEU A 342 1.26 -15.60 47.50
N LYS A 343 1.32 -16.78 48.12
CA LYS A 343 1.87 -16.96 49.48
C LYS A 343 1.24 -16.02 50.54
N GLY A 344 -0.06 -15.73 50.42
CA GLY A 344 -0.77 -14.86 51.35
C GLY A 344 -0.60 -13.36 51.10
N TYR A 345 0.10 -12.99 50.02
CA TYR A 345 0.29 -11.60 49.61
C TYR A 345 -0.51 -11.26 48.35
N THR A 346 -1.09 -10.07 48.33
CA THR A 346 -1.51 -9.40 47.10
C THR A 346 -0.30 -8.69 46.49
N ILE A 347 0.00 -9.00 45.23
CA ILE A 347 1.21 -8.54 44.56
C ILE A 347 0.83 -7.63 43.39
N SER A 348 1.31 -6.39 43.41
CA SER A 348 1.11 -5.44 42.31
C SER A 348 2.43 -4.83 41.86
N LYS A 349 2.48 -4.42 40.61
CA LYS A 349 3.61 -3.64 40.09
C LYS A 349 3.37 -2.19 40.46
N ILE A 350 4.33 -1.55 41.11
CA ILE A 350 4.26 -0.11 41.34
C ILE A 350 4.50 0.54 39.98
N THR A 351 3.44 1.04 39.38
CA THR A 351 3.55 2.01 38.30
C THR A 351 3.80 3.35 38.98
N THR A 352 5.06 3.77 39.03
CA THR A 352 5.30 5.21 38.92
C THR A 352 4.61 5.63 37.63
N ASP A 353 4.02 6.83 37.55
CA ASP A 353 3.32 7.33 36.35
C ASP A 353 4.22 7.45 35.08
N ILE A 354 5.40 6.83 35.12
CA ILE A 354 6.15 6.30 34.00
C ILE A 354 5.39 5.09 33.40
N VAL A 355 4.19 5.36 32.87
CA VAL A 355 3.55 4.53 31.85
C VAL A 355 4.59 4.30 30.78
N LYS A 356 5.18 3.08 30.69
CA LYS A 356 6.09 2.60 29.63
C LYS A 356 6.41 3.68 28.60
N SER A 357 7.24 4.65 28.98
CA SER A 357 7.74 5.61 28.03
C SER A 357 8.72 4.79 27.21
N ASN A 358 8.29 4.37 26.04
CA ASN A 358 9.23 4.04 24.99
C ASN A 358 10.22 5.22 24.97
N ARG A 359 11.51 4.95 25.13
CA ARG A 359 12.58 5.95 25.38
C ARG A 359 12.70 7.07 24.32
N ASN A 360 11.80 7.15 23.34
CA ASN A 360 11.74 8.14 22.27
C ASN A 360 10.32 8.72 22.03
N THR A 361 9.41 8.76 23.01
CA THR A 361 8.11 9.45 22.81
C THR A 361 8.26 10.95 23.05
N LYS A 362 8.01 11.75 22.01
CA LYS A 362 7.95 13.22 22.12
C LYS A 362 6.72 13.64 22.92
N ASN A 363 6.86 14.70 23.72
CA ASN A 363 5.74 15.28 24.45
C ASN A 363 4.82 16.00 23.47
N ILE A 364 3.55 16.11 23.80
CA ILE A 364 2.56 16.74 22.94
C ILE A 364 1.75 17.73 23.75
N GLU A 365 1.73 18.96 23.29
CA GLU A 365 0.85 20.01 23.77
C GLU A 365 -0.41 20.05 22.91
N ILE A 366 -1.56 20.09 23.58
CA ILE A 366 -2.87 20.22 22.97
C ILE A 366 -3.51 21.49 23.51
N THR A 367 -3.80 22.43 22.61
CA THR A 367 -4.61 23.62 22.90
C THR A 367 -6.01 23.40 22.34
N ASP A 368 -7.02 23.40 23.21
CA ASP A 368 -8.43 23.36 22.80
C ASP A 368 -8.91 24.77 22.44
N LEU A 369 -9.30 24.99 21.19
CA LEU A 369 -9.73 26.29 20.68
C LEU A 369 -11.06 26.77 21.26
N ILE A 370 -11.87 25.87 21.83
CA ILE A 370 -13.16 26.23 22.42
C ILE A 370 -12.98 26.70 23.86
N THR A 371 -12.15 26.01 24.63
CA THR A 371 -11.94 26.29 26.07
C THR A 371 -10.69 27.12 26.34
N ASN A 372 -9.86 27.35 25.32
CA ASN A 372 -8.53 27.95 25.38
C ASN A 372 -7.57 27.28 26.39
N LYS A 373 -7.86 26.03 26.78
CA LYS A 373 -7.06 25.27 27.75
C LYS A 373 -5.91 24.56 27.05
N VAL A 374 -4.72 24.67 27.62
CA VAL A 374 -3.49 24.01 27.16
C VAL A 374 -3.16 22.86 28.10
N ASN A 375 -3.05 21.64 27.56
CA ASN A 375 -2.64 20.45 28.31
C ASN A 375 -1.45 19.77 27.63
N VAL A 376 -0.49 19.29 28.42
CA VAL A 376 0.69 18.58 27.94
C VAL A 376 0.60 17.11 28.31
N TYR A 377 0.86 16.24 27.34
CA TYR A 377 0.81 14.79 27.51
C TYR A 377 2.17 14.18 27.18
N SER A 378 2.60 13.20 27.99
CA SER A 378 3.87 12.50 27.82
C SER A 378 3.89 11.47 26.68
N SER A 379 2.74 11.24 26.01
CA SER A 379 2.67 10.34 24.86
C SER A 379 1.45 10.60 23.94
N PHE A 380 1.56 10.16 22.69
CA PHE A 380 0.45 10.14 21.72
C PHE A 380 -0.78 9.38 22.24
N THR A 381 -0.60 8.35 23.05
CA THR A 381 -1.70 7.52 23.56
C THR A 381 -2.51 8.28 24.62
N LEU A 382 -1.83 8.97 25.54
CA LEU A 382 -2.50 9.78 26.57
C LEU A 382 -3.21 10.99 25.95
N ALA A 383 -2.51 11.68 25.05
CA ALA A 383 -3.07 12.75 24.23
C ALA A 383 -4.33 12.30 23.49
N ALA A 384 -4.26 11.14 22.83
CA ALA A 384 -5.38 10.61 22.06
C ALA A 384 -6.59 10.23 22.93
N LYS A 385 -6.35 9.64 24.10
CA LYS A 385 -7.41 9.32 25.06
C LYS A 385 -8.12 10.58 25.56
N ALA A 386 -7.39 11.67 25.79
CA ALA A 386 -7.97 12.91 26.30
C ALA A 386 -8.91 13.62 25.30
N ILE A 387 -8.65 13.50 23.99
CA ILE A 387 -9.48 14.12 22.93
C ILE A 387 -10.36 13.10 22.17
N ASP A 388 -10.59 11.94 22.80
CA ASP A 388 -11.37 10.81 22.29
C ASP A 388 -11.02 10.43 20.84
N THR A 389 -9.76 10.03 20.64
CA THR A 389 -9.24 9.61 19.34
C THR A 389 -8.21 8.49 19.48
N THR A 390 -7.64 8.07 18.36
CA THR A 390 -6.59 7.05 18.32
C THR A 390 -5.21 7.69 18.19
N SER A 391 -4.20 7.10 18.84
CA SER A 391 -2.81 7.56 18.75
C SER A 391 -2.29 7.61 17.31
N SER A 392 -2.75 6.69 16.46
CA SER A 392 -2.47 6.66 15.02
C SER A 392 -2.97 7.92 14.29
N SER A 393 -4.11 8.48 14.71
CA SER A 393 -4.68 9.69 14.10
C SER A 393 -3.83 10.92 14.41
N ILE A 394 -3.37 11.05 15.66
CA ILE A 394 -2.45 12.12 16.06
C ILE A 394 -1.09 11.94 15.39
N SER A 395 -0.56 10.72 15.34
CA SER A 395 0.69 10.43 14.62
C SER A 395 0.59 10.79 13.13
N GLY A 396 -0.52 10.44 12.48
CA GLY A 396 -0.81 10.79 11.08
C GLY A 396 -0.92 12.30 10.85
N TYR A 397 -1.39 13.07 11.82
CA TYR A 397 -1.44 14.53 11.75
C TYR A 397 -0.04 15.14 11.60
N PHE A 398 0.91 14.74 12.46
CA PHE A 398 2.29 15.20 12.40
C PHE A 398 3.06 14.64 11.19
N LYS A 399 2.84 13.36 10.84
CA LYS A 399 3.47 12.74 9.66
C LYS A 399 3.14 13.49 8.36
N ASN A 400 1.91 13.99 8.24
CA ASN A 400 1.45 14.74 7.09
C ASN A 400 1.71 16.25 7.19
N LYS A 401 2.46 16.71 8.21
CA LYS A 401 2.80 18.13 8.45
C LYS A 401 1.58 19.07 8.40
N ARG A 402 0.43 18.63 8.93
CA ARG A 402 -0.80 19.43 8.92
C ARG A 402 -0.66 20.60 9.89
N THR A 403 -1.14 21.76 9.46
CA THR A 403 -1.18 23.01 10.25
C THR A 403 -2.59 23.41 10.66
N THR A 404 -3.61 22.85 10.01
CA THR A 404 -5.03 23.09 10.30
C THR A 404 -5.44 22.44 11.62
N PRO A 405 -6.28 23.06 12.47
CA PRO A 405 -6.71 22.47 13.74
C PRO A 405 -7.25 21.04 13.60
N PHE A 406 -6.73 20.13 14.43
CA PHE A 406 -7.16 18.73 14.49
C PHE A 406 -8.62 18.64 14.94
N LYS A 407 -9.44 17.86 14.21
CA LYS A 407 -10.91 17.85 14.35
C LYS A 407 -11.56 19.25 14.33
N LYS A 408 -10.92 20.25 13.68
CA LYS A 408 -11.34 21.67 13.68
C LYS A 408 -11.44 22.30 15.09
N ARG A 409 -10.83 21.69 16.11
CA ARG A 409 -10.96 22.10 17.52
C ARG A 409 -9.63 22.19 18.27
N TYR A 410 -8.66 21.33 17.96
CA TYR A 410 -7.44 21.22 18.75
C TYR A 410 -6.21 21.63 17.95
N ILE A 411 -5.38 22.51 18.49
CA ILE A 411 -4.02 22.74 17.98
C ILE A 411 -3.10 21.74 18.67
N LEU A 412 -2.32 21.00 17.87
CA LEU A 412 -1.41 19.97 18.34
C LEU A 412 0.03 20.39 18.06
N LYS A 413 0.89 20.41 19.07
CA LYS A 413 2.32 20.77 18.96
C LYS A 413 3.18 19.70 19.63
N LEU A 414 4.29 19.32 18.97
CA LEU A 414 5.29 18.45 19.57
C LEU A 414 6.26 19.29 20.40
N ILE A 415 6.56 18.83 21.61
CA ILE A 415 7.52 19.42 22.55
C ILE A 415 8.64 18.42 22.84
#